data_AF-A0A0S8AIG6-F1
#
_entry.id   AF-A0A0S8AIG6-F1
#
_cell.length_a   1.000
_cell.length_b   1.000
_cell.length_c   1.000
_cell.angle_alpha   90.00
_cell.angle_beta   90.00
_cell.angle_gamma   90.00
#
_symmetry.space_group_name_H-M   'P 1'
#
loop_
_entity.id
_entity.type
_entity.pdbx_description
1 polymer ?
#
loop_
_entity_poly.entity_id
_entity_poly.type
_entity_poly.pdbx_seq_one_letter_code
_entity_poly.pdbx_strand_id
1 'polypeptide(L)'
;MYVTEKLLQRHIPSMPVIIKPNIVNPSPPPVTTDVRVVEGILSALREAGIQEIAVAEGSGTGDTMDNFQKLGYAELDTVLLDLDREETVELQVDNHRVWQRITVPQILIDTFIISVPVLKEHSMCGVTISLKNMIG
;
A
#
# COMPACT_ATOMS: atom_id res chain seq x y z
N MET A 1 12.14 2.75 -25.67
CA MET A 1 11.35 1.83 -24.84
C MET A 1 11.98 1.83 -23.45
N TYR A 2 11.32 2.46 -22.48
CA TYR A 2 11.85 2.60 -21.12
C TYR A 2 11.85 1.24 -20.40
N VAL A 3 12.72 1.06 -19.41
CA VAL A 3 12.82 -0.21 -18.62
C VAL A 3 11.46 -0.55 -17.99
N THR A 4 10.70 0.45 -17.59
CA THR A 4 9.35 0.36 -17.03
C THR A 4 8.34 -0.26 -18.00
N GLU A 5 8.37 0.13 -19.28
CA GLU A 5 7.47 -0.42 -20.31
C GLU A 5 7.70 -1.93 -20.50
N LYS A 6 8.95 -2.38 -20.49
CA LYS A 6 9.29 -3.81 -20.64
C LYS A 6 8.88 -4.67 -19.46
N LEU A 7 8.91 -4.12 -18.25
CA LEU A 7 8.53 -4.85 -17.03
C LEU A 7 7.01 -4.96 -16.90
N LEU A 8 6.28 -3.89 -17.21
CA LEU A 8 4.81 -3.87 -17.07
C LEU A 8 4.10 -4.57 -18.23
N GLN A 9 4.59 -4.50 -19.48
CA GLN A 9 3.96 -5.18 -20.63
C GLN A 9 3.86 -6.71 -20.50
N ARG A 10 4.73 -7.35 -19.69
CA ARG A 10 4.71 -8.81 -19.49
C ARG A 10 3.80 -9.26 -18.35
N HIS A 11 3.38 -8.36 -17.46
CA HIS A 11 2.63 -8.66 -16.24
C HIS A 11 1.64 -7.53 -15.91
N ILE A 12 0.82 -7.11 -16.88
CA ILE A 12 -0.29 -6.20 -16.60
C ILE A 12 -1.31 -6.98 -15.74
N PRO A 13 -1.62 -6.52 -14.52
CA PRO A 13 -2.65 -7.15 -13.70
C PRO A 13 -3.99 -7.06 -14.43
N SER A 14 -4.72 -8.17 -14.53
CA SER A 14 -6.13 -8.16 -14.94
C SER A 14 -7.08 -7.76 -13.80
N MET A 15 -6.52 -7.51 -12.62
CA MET A 15 -7.21 -7.21 -11.37
C MET A 15 -6.96 -5.75 -10.98
N PRO A 16 -7.82 -5.15 -10.15
CA PRO A 16 -7.59 -3.82 -9.58
C PRO A 16 -6.23 -3.76 -8.86
N VAL A 17 -5.55 -2.61 -8.95
CA VAL A 17 -4.26 -2.37 -8.32
C VAL A 17 -4.44 -1.53 -7.06
N ILE A 18 -3.89 -1.99 -5.94
CA ILE A 18 -3.82 -1.22 -4.70
C ILE A 18 -2.37 -0.87 -4.42
N ILE A 19 -2.06 0.42 -4.36
CA ILE A 19 -0.77 0.91 -3.89
C ILE A 19 -0.87 1.13 -2.39
N LYS A 20 -0.09 0.38 -1.62
CA LYS A 20 -0.06 0.47 -0.16
C LYS A 20 1.22 1.14 0.32
N PRO A 21 1.22 2.46 0.59
CA PRO A 21 2.36 3.15 1.19
C PRO A 21 2.61 2.67 2.63
N ASN A 22 3.57 3.29 3.32
CA ASN A 22 3.71 3.22 4.77
C ASN A 22 3.28 4.58 5.37
N ILE A 23 2.07 4.68 5.92
CA ILE A 23 1.61 5.89 6.64
C ILE A 23 1.26 5.52 8.08
N VAL A 24 2.25 5.60 8.97
CA VAL A 24 2.05 5.27 10.39
C VAL A 24 1.41 6.42 11.18
N ASN A 25 1.72 7.66 10.80
CA ASN A 25 1.28 8.92 11.43
C ASN A 25 1.61 10.09 10.46
N PRO A 26 1.31 11.36 10.76
CA PRO A 26 1.53 12.46 9.81
C PRO A 26 2.97 12.99 9.78
N SER A 27 3.95 12.23 10.29
CA SER A 27 5.36 12.62 10.21
C SER A 27 5.85 12.53 8.76
N PRO A 28 6.67 13.49 8.30
CA PRO A 28 7.19 13.47 6.93
C PRO A 28 8.16 12.30 6.70
N PRO A 29 8.51 12.02 5.42
CA PRO A 29 9.59 11.09 5.09
C PRO A 29 10.90 11.42 5.84
N PRO A 30 11.69 10.41 6.26
CA PRO A 30 11.55 8.98 5.95
C PRO A 30 10.72 8.19 6.99
N VAL A 31 9.88 8.86 7.78
CA VAL A 31 8.97 8.13 8.69
C VAL A 31 7.85 7.46 7.90
N THR A 32 7.34 8.17 6.89
CA THR A 32 6.30 7.73 5.97
C THR A 32 6.77 7.74 4.53
N THR A 33 6.06 7.04 3.65
CA THR A 33 6.37 7.02 2.21
C THR A 33 6.17 8.41 1.63
N ASP A 34 7.18 8.90 0.91
CA ASP A 34 7.10 10.18 0.20
C ASP A 34 6.04 10.08 -0.92
N VAL A 35 5.07 10.99 -0.90
CA VAL A 35 3.94 11.00 -1.84
C VAL A 35 4.40 11.02 -3.31
N ARG A 36 5.57 11.62 -3.61
CA ARG A 36 6.13 11.68 -4.97
C ARG A 36 6.53 10.30 -5.50
N VAL A 37 6.88 9.37 -4.61
CA VAL A 37 7.14 7.98 -4.99
C VAL A 37 5.84 7.32 -5.46
N VAL A 38 4.75 7.54 -4.72
CA VAL A 38 3.42 7.02 -5.06
C VAL A 38 2.89 7.64 -6.35
N GLU A 39 3.07 8.95 -6.53
CA GLU A 39 2.76 9.66 -7.78
C GLU A 39 3.50 9.07 -8.99
N GLY A 40 4.81 8.80 -8.85
CA GLY A 40 5.60 8.17 -9.91
C GLY A 40 5.11 6.76 -10.27
N ILE A 41 4.70 5.97 -9.27
CA ILE A 41 4.09 4.65 -9.49
C ILE A 41 2.75 4.79 -10.21
N LEU A 42 1.90 5.73 -9.78
CA LEU A 42 0.61 6.01 -10.43
C LEU A 42 0.80 6.37 -11.91
N SER A 43 1.74 7.27 -12.24
CA SER A 43 2.04 7.64 -13.63
C SER A 43 2.47 6.42 -14.45
N ALA A 44 3.41 5.62 -13.93
CA ALA A 44 3.92 4.45 -14.63
C ALA A 44 2.84 3.39 -14.90
N LEU A 45 1.92 3.16 -13.95
CA LEU A 45 0.81 2.22 -14.14
C LEU A 45 -0.18 2.74 -15.19
N ARG A 46 -0.49 4.04 -15.17
CA ARG A 46 -1.38 4.67 -16.16
C ARG A 46 -0.82 4.65 -17.57
N GLU A 47 0.47 4.95 -17.71
CA GLU A 47 1.20 4.85 -18.98
C GLU A 47 1.20 3.42 -19.52
N ALA A 48 1.18 2.41 -18.63
CA ALA A 48 1.02 1.01 -18.99
C ALA A 48 -0.43 0.58 -19.28
N GLY A 49 -1.40 1.50 -19.20
CA GLY A 49 -2.81 1.26 -19.51
C GLY A 49 -3.66 0.77 -18.33
N ILE A 50 -3.12 0.75 -17.11
CA ILE A 50 -3.86 0.35 -15.91
C ILE A 50 -4.65 1.56 -15.39
N GLN A 51 -5.95 1.40 -15.20
CA GLN A 51 -6.85 2.50 -14.80
C GLN A 51 -7.47 2.29 -13.42
N GLU A 52 -7.78 1.04 -13.06
CA GLU A 52 -8.34 0.69 -11.75
C GLU A 52 -7.23 0.65 -10.70
N ILE A 53 -6.91 1.83 -10.16
CA ILE A 53 -5.85 2.02 -9.18
C ILE A 53 -6.39 2.81 -7.99
N ALA A 54 -6.12 2.32 -6.78
CA ALA A 54 -6.35 3.03 -5.53
C ALA A 54 -5.08 3.07 -4.67
N VAL A 55 -5.01 4.05 -3.77
CA VAL A 55 -4.01 4.11 -2.70
C VAL A 55 -4.73 3.79 -1.40
N ALA A 56 -4.23 2.80 -0.65
CA ALA A 56 -4.91 2.34 0.55
C ALA A 56 -3.93 2.13 1.71
N GLU A 57 -4.33 2.56 2.90
CA GLU A 57 -3.54 2.37 4.13
C GLU A 57 -4.45 2.33 5.36
N GLY A 58 -3.97 1.73 6.45
CA GLY A 58 -4.51 1.86 7.81
C GLY A 58 -3.44 2.45 8.72
N SER A 59 -3.68 3.65 9.25
CA SER A 59 -2.66 4.38 9.99
C SER A 59 -2.50 3.86 11.41
N GLY A 60 -1.28 3.48 11.79
CA GLY A 60 -0.99 3.04 13.16
C GLY A 60 -1.25 4.10 14.26
N THR A 61 -1.38 5.38 13.90
CA THR A 61 -1.77 6.45 14.82
C THR A 61 -2.48 7.58 14.08
N GLY A 62 -3.61 8.00 14.63
CA GLY A 62 -4.46 9.05 14.06
C GLY A 62 -5.37 8.50 12.96
N ASP A 63 -6.24 9.36 12.44
CA ASP A 63 -7.12 9.02 11.31
C ASP A 63 -6.32 8.95 10.00
N THR A 64 -6.53 7.89 9.21
CA THR A 64 -5.80 7.67 7.96
C THR A 64 -6.05 8.78 6.94
N MET A 65 -7.29 9.25 6.80
CA MET A 65 -7.64 10.29 5.84
C MET A 65 -7.01 11.63 6.21
N ASP A 66 -7.01 11.98 7.50
CA ASP A 66 -6.27 13.15 8.00
C ASP A 66 -4.77 13.05 7.73
N ASN A 67 -4.19 11.86 7.90
CA ASN A 67 -2.78 11.63 7.64
C ASN A 67 -2.45 11.74 6.14
N PHE A 68 -3.29 11.18 5.26
CA PHE A 68 -3.18 11.38 3.82
C PHE A 68 -3.18 12.86 3.46
N GLN A 69 -4.11 13.64 4.01
CA GLN A 69 -4.17 15.08 3.76
C GLN A 69 -2.90 15.81 4.20
N LYS A 70 -2.42 15.57 5.43
CA LYS A 70 -1.22 16.20 5.97
C LYS A 70 0.05 15.85 5.20
N LEU A 71 0.08 14.68 4.57
CA LEU A 71 1.22 14.17 3.80
C LEU A 71 1.12 14.46 2.29
N GLY A 72 0.09 15.17 1.84
CA GLY A 72 -0.08 15.60 0.46
C GLY A 72 -0.70 14.56 -0.48
N TYR A 73 -1.19 13.43 0.05
CA TYR A 73 -1.84 12.40 -0.77
C TYR A 73 -3.20 12.83 -1.31
N ALA A 74 -3.87 13.78 -0.65
CA ALA A 74 -5.16 14.32 -1.09
C ALA A 74 -5.10 15.02 -2.46
N GLU A 75 -3.90 15.42 -2.91
CA GLU A 75 -3.68 16.04 -4.21
C GLU A 75 -3.48 15.01 -5.34
N LEU A 76 -3.37 13.72 -5.01
CA LEU A 76 -3.28 12.66 -5.99
C LEU A 76 -4.64 12.47 -6.66
N ASP A 77 -4.66 12.41 -7.98
CA ASP A 77 -5.84 12.09 -8.77
C ASP A 77 -6.17 10.59 -8.70
N THR A 78 -6.42 10.03 -7.52
CA THR A 78 -6.72 8.61 -7.32
C THR A 78 -7.62 8.42 -6.10
N VAL A 79 -8.24 7.25 -5.98
CA VAL A 79 -9.04 6.92 -4.80
C VAL A 79 -8.11 6.65 -3.62
N LEU A 80 -8.37 7.34 -2.50
CA LEU A 80 -7.70 7.08 -1.23
C LEU A 80 -8.65 6.27 -0.33
N LEU A 81 -8.15 5.18 0.24
CA LEU A 81 -8.92 4.26 1.07
C LEU A 81 -8.32 4.13 2.47
N ASP A 82 -9.18 4.17 3.47
CA ASP A 82 -8.83 3.91 4.87
C ASP A 82 -9.15 2.45 5.20
N LEU A 83 -8.12 1.60 5.20
CA LEU A 83 -8.27 0.16 5.42
C LEU A 83 -8.81 -0.18 6.81
N ASP A 84 -8.69 0.72 7.78
CA ASP A 84 -9.22 0.53 9.14
C ASP A 84 -10.76 0.65 9.19
N ARG A 85 -11.38 1.16 8.10
CA ARG A 85 -12.83 1.33 7.96
C ARG A 85 -13.48 0.35 7.00
N GLU A 86 -12.67 -0.43 6.28
CA GLU A 86 -13.16 -1.39 5.30
C GLU A 86 -13.71 -2.65 5.99
N GLU A 87 -14.62 -3.35 5.30
CA GLU A 87 -15.08 -4.65 5.76
C GLU A 87 -13.91 -5.63 5.80
N THR A 88 -13.90 -6.52 6.80
CA THR A 88 -12.82 -7.49 7.00
C THR A 88 -13.32 -8.92 6.91
N VAL A 89 -12.44 -9.82 6.48
CA VAL A 89 -12.69 -11.26 6.41
C VAL A 89 -11.60 -12.00 7.19
N GLU A 90 -12.01 -13.04 7.92
CA GLU A 90 -11.08 -13.97 8.57
C GLU A 90 -10.65 -15.04 7.56
N LEU A 91 -9.34 -15.17 7.35
CA LEU A 91 -8.73 -16.18 6.50
C LEU A 91 -8.02 -17.22 7.35
N GLN A 92 -8.20 -18.49 6.99
CA GLN A 92 -7.40 -19.58 7.55
C GLN A 92 -6.03 -19.63 6.85
N VAL A 93 -4.96 -19.74 7.64
CA VAL A 93 -3.59 -19.81 7.14
C VAL A 93 -3.07 -21.23 7.24
N ASP A 94 -2.93 -21.90 6.10
CA ASP A 94 -2.34 -23.23 6.04
C ASP A 94 -0.83 -23.17 6.33
N ASN A 95 -0.29 -24.20 6.99
CA ASN A 95 1.12 -24.29 7.38
C ASN A 95 1.63 -23.09 8.21
N HIS A 96 0.77 -22.49 9.03
CA HIS A 96 1.12 -21.38 9.90
C HIS A 96 2.20 -21.77 10.93
N ARG A 97 3.09 -20.82 11.27
CA ARG A 97 4.03 -20.98 12.39
C ARG A 97 3.47 -20.43 13.71
N VAL A 98 2.66 -19.38 13.62
CA VAL A 98 2.15 -18.62 14.78
C VAL A 98 0.63 -18.50 14.71
N TRP A 99 0.09 -17.81 13.71
CA TRP A 99 -1.34 -17.54 13.60
C TRP A 99 -2.06 -18.48 12.64
N GLN A 100 -2.99 -19.28 13.17
CA GLN A 100 -3.88 -20.15 12.38
C GLN A 100 -4.85 -19.38 11.50
N ARG A 101 -5.17 -18.14 11.89
CA ARG A 101 -6.11 -17.27 11.20
C ARG A 101 -5.61 -15.84 11.24
N ILE A 102 -5.93 -15.10 10.19
CA ILE A 102 -5.65 -13.66 10.09
C ILE A 102 -6.89 -12.93 9.61
N THR A 103 -7.13 -11.74 10.13
CA THR A 103 -8.17 -10.84 9.66
C THR A 103 -7.54 -9.86 8.68
N VAL A 104 -8.12 -9.72 7.49
CA VAL A 104 -7.64 -8.79 6.47
C VAL A 104 -8.81 -7.98 5.90
N PRO A 105 -8.57 -6.73 5.46
CA PRO A 105 -9.58 -5.98 4.71
C PRO A 105 -9.98 -6.74 3.45
N GLN A 106 -11.28 -6.95 3.25
CA GLN A 106 -11.84 -7.73 2.14
C GLN A 106 -11.51 -7.08 0.79
N ILE A 107 -11.38 -5.76 0.74
CA ILE A 107 -11.00 -5.02 -0.46
C ILE A 107 -9.59 -5.39 -0.97
N LEU A 108 -8.74 -5.99 -0.13
CA LEU A 108 -7.41 -6.46 -0.55
C LEU A 108 -7.47 -7.85 -1.21
N ILE A 109 -8.58 -8.60 -1.06
CA ILE A 109 -8.76 -9.90 -1.70
C ILE A 109 -8.93 -9.70 -3.20
N ASP A 110 -8.32 -10.58 -3.99
CA ASP A 110 -8.39 -10.52 -5.46
C ASP A 110 -7.92 -9.19 -6.06
N THR A 111 -6.93 -8.55 -5.43
CA THR A 111 -6.27 -7.35 -5.94
C THR A 111 -4.77 -7.56 -6.12
N PHE A 112 -4.18 -6.76 -7.01
CA PHE A 112 -2.73 -6.70 -7.16
C PHE A 112 -2.16 -5.61 -6.26
N ILE A 113 -1.49 -6.01 -5.17
CA ILE A 113 -0.98 -5.08 -4.17
C ILE A 113 0.47 -4.68 -4.46
N ILE A 114 0.71 -3.39 -4.64
CA ILE A 114 2.06 -2.79 -4.71
C ILE A 114 2.38 -2.19 -3.34
N SER A 115 3.17 -2.91 -2.56
CA SER A 115 3.66 -2.42 -1.26
C SER A 115 4.83 -1.45 -1.44
N VAL A 116 4.73 -0.26 -0.84
CA VAL A 116 5.73 0.82 -0.95
C VAL A 116 6.29 1.15 0.43
N PRO A 117 7.09 0.24 1.04
CA PRO A 117 7.63 0.42 2.39
C PRO A 117 8.68 1.54 2.44
N VAL A 118 8.94 2.06 3.64
CA VAL A 118 10.13 2.87 3.90
C VAL A 118 11.15 2.07 4.69
N LEU A 119 12.40 2.09 4.22
CA LEU A 119 13.52 1.49 4.96
C LEU A 119 13.85 2.37 6.17
N LYS A 120 13.56 1.85 7.36
CA LYS A 120 13.93 2.47 8.63
C LYS A 120 14.23 1.41 9.68
N GLU A 121 15.16 1.72 10.58
CA GLU A 121 15.37 0.90 11.78
C GLU A 121 14.08 0.88 12.61
N HIS A 122 13.76 -0.28 13.17
CA HIS A 122 12.58 -0.45 14.00
C HIS A 122 12.88 -1.22 15.27
N SER A 123 12.50 -0.65 16.41
CA SER A 123 12.79 -1.18 17.75
C SER A 123 12.32 -2.62 17.97
N MET A 124 11.25 -3.07 17.29
CA MET A 124 10.71 -4.43 17.44
C MET A 124 11.15 -5.44 16.37
N CYS A 125 11.63 -4.99 15.20
CA CYS A 125 11.87 -5.86 14.04
C CYS A 125 13.29 -5.74 13.46
N GLY A 126 14.15 -4.92 14.07
CA GLY A 126 15.44 -4.53 13.51
C GLY A 126 15.28 -3.52 12.37
N VAL A 127 14.56 -3.89 11.31
CA VAL A 127 14.27 -3.04 10.14
C VAL A 127 12.81 -3.14 9.70
N THR A 128 12.29 -2.06 9.12
CA THR A 128 10.99 -2.05 8.43
C THR A 128 11.24 -2.22 6.93
N ILE A 129 10.69 -3.28 6.35
CA ILE A 129 10.75 -3.58 4.92
C ILE A 129 9.39 -4.12 4.44
N SER A 130 9.32 -4.73 3.27
CA SER A 130 8.07 -5.13 2.58
C SER A 130 7.02 -5.84 3.45
N LEU A 131 7.37 -6.95 4.13
CA LEU A 131 6.39 -7.73 4.90
C LEU A 131 5.80 -6.97 6.08
N LYS A 132 6.58 -6.12 6.74
CA LYS A 132 6.06 -5.31 7.85
C LYS A 132 5.05 -4.28 7.35
N ASN A 133 5.20 -3.79 6.12
CA ASN A 133 4.26 -2.84 5.55
C ASN A 133 2.86 -3.46 5.34
N MET A 134 2.74 -4.79 5.29
CA MET A 134 1.46 -5.48 5.19
C MET A 134 0.75 -5.66 6.54
N ILE A 135 1.37 -5.20 7.64
CA ILE A 135 0.83 -5.29 8.99
C ILE A 135 0.57 -3.86 9.48
N GLY A 136 -0.69 -3.51 9.62
CA GLY A 136 -1.20 -2.29 10.27
C GLY A 136 -1.92 -2.69 11.55
#